data_AF-A0A1M7Z3W6-F1
#
_entry.id   AF-A0A1M7Z3W6-F1
#
_cell.length_a   1.000
_cell.length_b   1.000
_cell.length_c   1.000
_cell.angle_alpha   90.00
_cell.angle_beta   90.00
_cell.angle_gamma   90.00
#
_symmetry.space_group_name_H-M   'P 1'
#
loop_
_entity.id
_entity.type
_entity.pdbx_description
1 polymer ?
#
loop_
_entity_poly.entity_id
_entity_poly.type
_entity_poly.pdbx_seq_one_letter_code
_entity_poly.pdbx_strand_id
1 'polypeptide(L)'
;MGYIPLFLTVGGACLLFFLTVKNSLQKKLNLQKELTAQLTMAFPEMGITGFENLDTESIFENLKASGQKKSKVEEALKLLRQLKINRLQYNQLIKKAPYNWVAKMSGFQEI
;
A
#
# COMPACT_ATOMS: atom_id res chain seq x y z
N MET A 1 31.13 27.70 -20.75
CA MET A 1 30.35 26.73 -21.56
C MET A 1 30.34 25.29 -20.97
N GLY A 2 30.52 25.09 -19.65
CA GLY A 2 30.63 23.73 -19.05
C GLY A 2 29.50 23.32 -18.10
N TYR A 3 28.56 24.23 -17.79
CA TYR A 3 27.52 23.99 -16.76
C TYR A 3 26.23 23.36 -17.33
N ILE A 4 25.96 23.51 -18.63
CA ILE A 4 24.74 23.00 -19.29
C ILE A 4 24.61 21.46 -19.13
N PRO A 5 25.67 20.65 -19.34
CA PRO A 5 25.59 19.19 -19.14
C PRO A 5 25.30 18.81 -17.67
N LEU A 6 25.74 19.62 -16.72
CA LEU A 6 25.57 19.37 -15.28
C LEU A 6 24.11 19.61 -14.87
N PHE A 7 23.49 20.69 -15.35
CA PHE A 7 22.05 20.91 -15.13
C PHE A 7 21.18 19.84 -15.79
N LEU A 8 21.55 19.36 -16.98
CA LEU A 8 20.78 18.35 -17.68
C LEU A 8 20.82 16.99 -16.95
N THR A 9 22.00 16.60 -16.46
CA THR A 9 22.18 15.36 -15.70
C THR A 9 21.51 15.40 -14.32
N VAL A 10 21.64 16.51 -13.59
CA VAL A 10 20.96 16.71 -12.30
C VAL A 10 19.45 16.76 -12.49
N GLY A 11 18.95 17.52 -13.48
CA GLY A 11 17.53 17.58 -13.81
C GLY A 11 16.95 16.22 -14.18
N GLY A 12 17.67 15.44 -15.01
CA GLY A 12 17.30 14.08 -15.37
C GLY A 12 17.25 13.15 -14.15
N ALA A 13 18.24 13.22 -13.26
CA ALA A 13 18.25 12.44 -12.03
C ALA A 13 17.08 12.80 -11.09
N CYS A 14 16.76 14.08 -10.93
CA CYS A 14 15.60 14.53 -10.16
C CYS A 14 14.28 14.02 -10.74
N LEU A 15 14.13 14.04 -12.07
CA LEU A 15 12.93 13.53 -12.75
C LEU A 15 12.80 12.01 -12.57
N LEU A 16 13.89 11.27 -12.79
CA LEU A 16 13.90 9.82 -12.58
C LEU A 16 13.56 9.47 -11.13
N PHE A 17 14.16 10.17 -10.17
CA PHE A 17 13.82 9.99 -8.75
C PHE A 17 12.33 10.22 -8.49
N PHE A 18 11.76 11.31 -8.99
CA PHE A 18 10.33 11.60 -8.85
C PHE A 18 9.45 10.47 -9.42
N LEU A 19 9.75 10.02 -10.64
CA LEU A 19 9.01 8.93 -11.28
C LEU A 19 9.13 7.60 -10.52
N THR A 20 10.33 7.26 -10.03
CA THR A 20 10.56 6.05 -9.25
C THR A 20 9.75 6.06 -7.96
N VAL A 21 9.75 7.19 -7.24
CA VAL A 21 8.98 7.31 -6.00
C VAL A 21 7.48 7.23 -6.27
N LYS A 22 6.98 7.96 -7.27
CA LYS A 22 5.57 7.92 -7.68
C LYS A 22 5.14 6.49 -8.04
N ASN A 23 5.95 5.79 -8.85
CA ASN A 23 5.65 4.43 -9.26
C ASN A 23 5.67 3.45 -8.07
N SER A 24 6.60 3.63 -7.14
CA SER A 24 6.69 2.82 -5.92
C SER A 24 5.46 3.00 -5.02
N LEU A 25 5.01 4.24 -4.79
CA LEU A 25 3.80 4.54 -4.02
C LEU A 25 2.55 3.99 -4.71
N GLN A 26 2.43 4.19 -6.02
CA GLN A 26 1.32 3.65 -6.81
C GLN A 26 1.26 2.12 -6.73
N LYS A 27 2.41 1.44 -6.81
CA LYS A 27 2.48 -0.03 -6.69
C LYS A 27 1.99 -0.51 -5.32
N LYS A 28 2.32 0.21 -4.24
CA LYS A 28 1.83 -0.12 -2.89
C LYS A 28 0.33 0.09 -2.74
N LEU A 29 -0.23 1.14 -3.35
CA LEU A 29 -1.67 1.34 -3.41
C LEU A 29 -2.38 0.22 -4.18
N ASN A 30 -1.85 -0.17 -5.33
CA ASN A 30 -2.42 -1.24 -6.13
C ASN A 30 -2.37 -2.58 -5.39
N LEU A 31 -1.25 -2.87 -4.71
CA LEU A 31 -1.11 -4.08 -3.88
C LEU A 31 -2.11 -4.10 -2.72
N GLN A 32 -2.38 -2.93 -2.10
CA GLN A 32 -3.44 -2.82 -1.11
C GLN A 32 -4.79 -3.21 -1.72
N LYS A 33 -5.13 -2.69 -2.91
CA LYS A 33 -6.39 -2.98 -3.60
C LYS A 33 -6.53 -4.46 -3.97
N GLU A 34 -5.45 -5.05 -4.47
CA GLU A 34 -5.40 -6.47 -4.83
C GLU A 34 -5.60 -7.37 -3.60
N LEU A 35 -4.92 -7.09 -2.49
CA LEU A 35 -5.07 -7.85 -1.25
C LEU A 35 -6.49 -7.73 -0.70
N THR A 36 -7.10 -6.53 -0.79
CA THR A 36 -8.50 -6.35 -0.39
C THR A 36 -9.45 -7.15 -1.28
N ALA A 37 -9.25 -7.14 -2.59
CA ALA A 37 -10.06 -7.89 -3.53
C ALA A 37 -9.96 -9.40 -3.26
N GLN A 38 -8.75 -9.93 -3.07
CA GLN A 38 -8.53 -11.34 -2.72
C GLN A 38 -9.23 -11.72 -1.41
N LEU A 39 -9.18 -10.84 -0.41
CA LEU A 39 -9.83 -11.08 0.87
C LEU A 39 -11.36 -11.03 0.77
N THR A 40 -11.93 -10.11 -0.02
CA THR A 40 -13.38 -10.08 -0.30
C THR A 40 -13.86 -11.30 -1.08
N MET A 41 -13.07 -11.80 -2.03
CA MET A 41 -13.40 -13.01 -2.79
C MET A 41 -13.33 -14.27 -1.91
N ALA A 42 -12.33 -14.36 -1.03
CA ALA A 42 -12.17 -15.49 -0.13
C ALA A 42 -13.22 -15.50 1.00
N PHE A 43 -13.68 -14.33 1.44
CA PHE A 43 -14.62 -14.16 2.54
C PHE A 43 -15.68 -13.09 2.24
N PRO A 44 -16.64 -13.40 1.34
CA PRO A 44 -17.73 -12.48 1.01
C PRO A 44 -18.64 -12.18 2.22
N GLU A 45 -18.64 -13.05 3.23
CA GLU A 45 -19.48 -12.94 4.43
C GLU A 45 -19.03 -11.85 5.41
N MET A 46 -17.83 -11.29 5.26
CA MET A 46 -17.32 -10.26 6.17
C MET A 46 -17.77 -8.84 5.83
N GLY A 47 -18.63 -8.65 4.81
CA GLY A 47 -19.28 -7.36 4.56
C GLY A 47 -18.30 -6.20 4.34
N ILE A 48 -17.09 -6.51 3.85
CA ILE A 48 -16.01 -5.56 3.69
C ILE A 48 -16.37 -4.60 2.55
N THR A 49 -16.98 -3.49 2.94
CA THR A 49 -17.44 -2.43 2.04
C THR A 49 -16.37 -1.35 2.01
N GLY A 50 -15.42 -1.53 1.10
CA GLY A 50 -14.54 -0.44 0.68
C GLY A 50 -13.13 -0.44 1.26
N PHE A 51 -12.29 0.27 0.52
CA PHE A 51 -10.83 0.38 0.68
C PHE A 51 -10.40 1.22 1.90
N GLU A 52 -11.31 2.01 2.46
CA GLU A 52 -10.98 3.10 3.40
C GLU A 52 -11.11 2.74 4.88
N ASN A 53 -11.82 1.66 5.26
CA ASN A 53 -12.01 1.32 6.68
C ASN A 53 -11.92 -0.19 6.93
N LEU A 54 -10.73 -0.74 6.73
CA LEU A 54 -10.41 -2.10 7.16
C LEU A 54 -9.88 -2.07 8.57
N ASP A 55 -10.79 -2.18 9.54
CA ASP A 55 -10.41 -2.59 10.89
C ASP A 55 -9.97 -4.06 10.83
N THR A 56 -8.68 -4.23 10.59
CA THR A 56 -8.04 -5.55 10.45
C THR A 56 -8.25 -6.40 11.71
N GLU A 57 -8.48 -5.76 12.86
CA GLU A 57 -8.75 -6.41 14.15
C GLU A 57 -10.16 -7.01 14.24
N SER A 58 -11.20 -6.30 13.80
CA SER A 58 -12.57 -6.84 13.81
C SER A 58 -12.73 -7.99 12.80
N ILE A 59 -12.07 -7.90 11.65
CA ILE A 59 -12.02 -8.97 10.63
C ILE A 59 -11.30 -10.21 11.18
N PHE A 60 -10.25 -10.01 11.97
CA PHE A 60 -9.49 -11.09 12.61
C PHE A 60 -10.30 -11.82 13.70
N GLU A 61 -11.06 -11.08 14.50
CA GLU A 61 -11.97 -11.66 15.51
C GLU A 61 -13.11 -12.43 14.85
N ASN A 62 -13.72 -11.88 13.80
CA ASN A 62 -14.78 -12.54 13.04
C ASN A 62 -14.29 -13.80 12.34
N LEU A 63 -13.07 -13.81 11.78
CA LEU A 63 -12.47 -15.01 11.18
C LEU A 63 -12.22 -16.12 12.22
N LYS A 64 -11.73 -15.76 13.41
CA LYS A 64 -11.54 -16.72 14.51
C LYS A 64 -12.86 -17.28 15.04
N ALA A 65 -13.90 -16.45 15.09
CA ALA A 65 -15.24 -16.85 15.52
C ALA A 65 -15.99 -17.68 14.47
N SER A 66 -15.70 -17.50 13.17
CA SER A 66 -16.45 -18.10 12.05
C SER A 66 -16.39 -19.63 11.94
N GLY A 67 -15.55 -20.31 12.73
CA GLY A 67 -15.47 -21.78 12.73
C GLY A 67 -15.07 -22.41 11.38
N GLN A 68 -14.60 -21.62 10.42
CA GLN A 68 -14.22 -22.09 9.08
C GLN A 68 -13.01 -23.04 9.13
N LYS A 69 -12.87 -23.89 8.08
CA LYS A 69 -11.72 -24.82 7.94
C LYS A 69 -10.40 -24.09 8.21
N LYS A 70 -9.58 -24.64 9.12
CA LYS A 70 -8.27 -24.08 9.54
C LYS A 70 -7.41 -23.57 8.37
N SER A 71 -7.38 -24.31 7.26
CA SER A 71 -6.62 -23.92 6.06
C SER A 71 -7.11 -22.61 5.41
N LYS A 72 -8.43 -22.38 5.31
CA LYS A 72 -8.95 -21.11 4.77
C LYS A 72 -8.67 -19.94 5.73
N VAL A 73 -8.80 -20.18 7.03
CA VAL A 73 -8.49 -19.18 8.06
C VAL A 73 -7.01 -18.78 7.99
N GLU A 74 -6.08 -19.73 7.84
CA GLU A 74 -4.65 -19.43 7.70
C GLU A 74 -4.32 -18.58 6.47
N GLU A 75 -4.97 -18.84 5.34
CA GLU A 75 -4.83 -18.02 4.12
C GLU A 75 -5.35 -16.59 4.34
N ALA A 76 -6.52 -16.45 4.98
CA ALA A 76 -7.08 -15.15 5.35
C ALA A 76 -6.14 -14.35 6.26
N LEU A 77 -5.58 -15.02 7.26
CA LEU A 77 -4.63 -14.43 8.22
C LEU A 77 -3.36 -13.96 7.54
N LYS A 78 -2.88 -14.72 6.55
CA LYS A 78 -1.71 -14.34 5.75
C LYS A 78 -2.00 -13.08 4.92
N LEU A 79 -3.16 -13.01 4.27
CA LEU A 79 -3.60 -11.83 3.51
C LEU A 79 -3.76 -10.59 4.41
N LEU A 80 -4.40 -10.73 5.59
CA LEU A 80 -4.54 -9.65 6.57
C LEU A 80 -3.19 -9.14 7.06
N ARG A 81 -2.25 -10.05 7.37
CA ARG A 81 -0.91 -9.67 7.79
C ARG A 81 -0.17 -8.91 6.68
N GLN A 82 -0.27 -9.36 5.43
CA GLN A 82 0.32 -8.66 4.29
C GLN A 82 -0.28 -7.26 4.11
N LEU A 83 -1.59 -7.12 4.28
CA LEU A 83 -2.29 -5.85 4.19
C LEU A 83 -1.83 -4.87 5.28
N LYS A 84 -1.73 -5.34 6.53
CA LYS A 84 -1.22 -4.54 7.66
C LYS A 84 0.23 -4.10 7.43
N ILE A 85 1.09 -5.00 6.97
CA ILE A 85 2.49 -4.68 6.64
C ILE A 85 2.57 -3.64 5.53
N ASN A 86 1.78 -3.81 4.46
CA ASN A 86 1.80 -2.88 3.33
C ASN A 86 1.34 -1.47 3.74
N ARG A 87 0.26 -1.37 4.53
CA ARG A 87 -0.24 -0.11 5.10
C ARG A 87 0.85 0.61 5.92
N LEU A 88 1.50 -0.12 6.84
CA LEU A 88 2.59 0.44 7.66
C LEU A 88 3.75 0.94 6.80
N GLN A 89 4.21 0.14 5.85
CA GLN A 89 5.31 0.53 4.96
C GLN A 89 4.96 1.73 4.08
N TYR A 90 3.73 1.79 3.57
CA TYR A 90 3.25 2.89 2.74
C TYR A 90 3.18 4.20 3.53
N ASN A 91 2.61 4.19 4.74
CA ASN A 91 2.55 5.38 5.59
C ASN A 91 3.94 5.85 6.04
N GLN A 92 4.86 4.92 6.32
CA GLN A 92 6.26 5.26 6.60
C GLN A 92 6.95 5.93 5.41
N LEU A 93 6.70 5.43 4.19
CA LEU A 93 7.25 6.02 2.96
C LEU A 93 6.72 7.45 2.73
N ILE A 94 5.44 7.69 2.96
CA ILE A 94 4.85 9.04 2.82
C ILE A 94 5.46 10.03 3.81
N LYS A 95 5.74 9.61 5.05
CA LYS A 95 6.29 10.49 6.09
C LYS A 95 7.78 10.78 5.91
N LYS A 96 8.52 9.89 5.24
CA LYS A 96 9.98 9.96 5.17
C LYS A 96 10.46 10.94 4.10
N ALA A 97 11.41 11.84 4.43
CA ALA A 97 12.12 12.62 3.43
C ALA A 97 13.16 11.76 2.69
N PRO A 98 13.43 11.98 1.38
CA PRO A 98 12.81 12.92 0.46
C PRO A 98 11.67 12.28 -0.33
N TYR A 99 10.85 11.41 0.27
CA TYR A 99 9.69 10.80 -0.41
C TYR A 99 8.41 11.61 -0.16
N ASN A 100 8.33 12.27 1.00
CA ASN A 100 7.21 13.11 1.42
C ASN A 100 6.84 14.23 0.44
N TRP A 101 7.80 14.90 -0.19
CA TRP A 101 7.53 15.95 -1.16
C TRP A 101 6.93 15.38 -2.45
N VAL A 102 7.44 14.24 -2.93
CA VAL A 102 6.85 13.53 -4.09
C VAL A 102 5.43 13.06 -3.76
N ALA A 103 5.22 12.55 -2.55
CA ALA A 103 3.91 12.14 -2.08
C ALA A 103 2.92 13.31 -2.08
N LYS A 104 3.31 14.45 -1.51
CA LYS A 104 2.51 15.68 -1.44
C LYS A 104 2.20 16.26 -2.83
N MET A 105 3.19 16.29 -3.72
CA MET A 105 3.00 16.76 -5.10
C MET A 105 2.10 15.85 -5.94
N SER A 106 2.15 14.54 -5.68
CA SER A 106 1.37 13.55 -6.43
C SER A 106 -0.02 13.27 -5.83
N GLY A 107 -0.36 13.88 -4.70
CA GLY A 107 -1.65 13.69 -4.03
C GLY A 107 -1.78 12.38 -3.24
N PHE A 108 -0.67 11.72 -2.91
CA PHE A 108 -0.69 10.51 -2.08
C PHE A 108 -0.94 10.87 -0.61
N GLN A 109 -1.92 10.19 0.01
CA GLN A 109 -2.30 10.35 1.41
C GLN A 109 -2.10 9.04 2.17
N GLU A 110 -1.99 9.13 3.49
CA GLU A 110 -1.91 7.97 4.38
C GLU A 110 -3.18 7.12 4.29
N ILE A 111 -3.02 5.81 4.43
CA ILE A 111 -4.13 4.84 4.49
C ILE A 111 -4.21 4.27 5.88
#